data_AF-A0A8T3S206-F1
#
_entry.id   AF-A0A8T3S206-F1
#
_cell.length_a   1.000
_cell.length_b   1.000
_cell.length_c   1.000
_cell.angle_alpha   90.00
_cell.angle_beta   90.00
_cell.angle_gamma   90.00
#
_symmetry.space_group_name_H-M   'P 1'
#
loop_
_entity.id
_entity.type
_entity.pdbx_description
1 polymer ?
#
loop_
_entity_poly.entity_id
_entity_poly.type
_entity_poly.pdbx_seq_one_letter_code
_entity_poly.pdbx_strand_id
1 'polypeptide(L)'
;MADDESNDRAGQDAVAERPFPPGYQWDPGKADGNVGKHGVDFWEAATVFDDPAAEVEFAFWTDYDEARNRVVGQSAIGQTVGGRVLLVAFTDRGPIIWIISARPAEPQERKKYEEQARQRGFIV
;
A
#
# COMPACT_ATOMS: atom_id res chain seq x y z
N MET A 1 0.63 -26.30 -50.54
CA MET A 1 0.68 -24.82 -50.66
C MET A 1 0.11 -24.33 -49.35
N ALA A 2 0.91 -23.58 -48.59
CA ALA A 2 0.99 -23.59 -47.13
C ALA A 2 -0.34 -23.41 -46.38
N ASP A 3 -0.53 -24.25 -45.36
CA ASP A 3 -1.39 -24.01 -44.21
C ASP A 3 -0.71 -22.93 -43.37
N ASP A 4 -1.39 -21.79 -43.19
CA ASP A 4 -0.87 -20.62 -42.47
C ASP A 4 -0.96 -20.87 -40.95
N GLU A 5 0.21 -21.01 -40.36
CA GLU A 5 0.45 -21.16 -38.94
C GLU A 5 -0.03 -19.93 -38.14
N SER A 6 -0.65 -20.21 -36.99
CA SER A 6 -0.40 -19.53 -35.71
C SER A 6 -0.42 -17.99 -35.66
N ASN A 7 -1.40 -17.43 -34.94
CA ASN A 7 -1.10 -16.84 -33.63
C ASN A 7 -2.39 -16.50 -32.84
N ASP A 8 -3.07 -17.53 -32.33
CA ASP A 8 -3.79 -17.40 -31.06
C ASP A 8 -2.73 -17.34 -29.94
N ARG A 9 -2.61 -16.17 -29.28
CA ARG A 9 -2.16 -15.91 -27.88
C ARG A 9 -1.37 -14.59 -27.76
N ALA A 10 -2.06 -13.51 -27.42
CA ALA A 10 -1.47 -12.39 -26.65
C ALA A 10 -2.62 -11.64 -25.95
N GLY A 11 -2.69 -11.50 -24.63
CA GLY A 11 -1.91 -12.09 -23.56
C GLY A 11 -2.85 -12.38 -22.39
N GLN A 12 -3.21 -13.65 -22.25
CA GLN A 12 -3.52 -14.21 -20.95
C GLN A 12 -2.21 -14.82 -20.44
N ASP A 13 -2.00 -14.74 -19.13
CA ASP A 13 -0.91 -15.34 -18.36
C ASP A 13 0.38 -14.50 -18.25
N ALA A 14 0.46 -13.74 -17.15
CA ALA A 14 1.48 -13.93 -16.10
C ALA A 14 1.60 -12.66 -15.23
N VAL A 15 0.64 -12.43 -14.32
CA VAL A 15 1.00 -11.85 -13.01
C VAL A 15 1.71 -12.93 -12.21
N ALA A 16 2.92 -13.28 -12.67
CA ALA A 16 3.81 -14.15 -11.95
C ALA A 16 4.10 -13.50 -10.59
N GLU A 17 4.03 -14.31 -9.54
CA GLU A 17 4.50 -14.03 -8.20
C GLU A 17 5.69 -13.07 -8.26
N ARG A 18 5.62 -11.92 -7.59
CA ARG A 18 6.76 -11.00 -7.50
C ARG A 18 7.54 -11.28 -6.20
N PRO A 19 8.65 -12.03 -6.26
CA PRO A 19 9.48 -12.36 -5.10
C PRO A 19 10.50 -11.27 -4.71
N PHE A 20 10.32 -10.00 -5.14
CA PHE A 20 11.18 -8.88 -4.75
C PHE A 20 10.35 -7.60 -4.50
N PRO A 21 10.72 -6.79 -3.49
CA PRO A 21 9.89 -5.68 -3.05
C PRO A 21 9.82 -4.60 -4.14
N PRO A 22 8.65 -3.99 -4.36
CA PRO A 22 8.59 -2.76 -5.14
C PRO A 22 9.47 -1.69 -4.48
N GLY A 23 10.16 -0.90 -5.27
CA GLY A 23 10.89 0.26 -4.73
C GLY A 23 9.88 1.26 -4.15
N TYR A 24 10.13 1.77 -2.96
CA TYR A 24 9.28 2.81 -2.37
C TYR A 24 9.75 4.20 -2.79
N GLN A 25 8.82 5.05 -3.22
CA GLN A 25 9.10 6.44 -3.58
C GLN A 25 8.01 7.37 -3.04
N TRP A 26 8.36 8.64 -2.91
CA TRP A 26 7.47 9.68 -2.44
C TRP A 26 8.03 11.05 -2.82
N ASP A 27 7.19 12.08 -2.68
CA ASP A 27 7.65 13.46 -2.71
C ASP A 27 8.34 13.81 -1.37
N PRO A 28 9.57 14.35 -1.36
CA PRO A 28 10.27 14.69 -0.12
C PRO A 28 9.53 15.72 0.75
N GLY A 29 8.87 16.71 0.12
CA GLY A 29 8.08 17.70 0.84
C GLY A 29 6.85 17.09 1.52
N LYS A 30 6.22 16.10 0.87
CA LYS A 30 5.16 15.30 1.50
C LYS A 30 5.67 14.44 2.64
N ALA A 31 6.84 13.83 2.53
CA ALA A 31 7.42 13.03 3.61
C ALA A 31 7.66 13.89 4.87
N ASP A 32 8.32 15.04 4.71
CA ASP A 32 8.56 15.98 5.81
C ASP A 32 7.25 16.50 6.41
N GLY A 33 6.29 16.85 5.55
CA GLY A 33 4.95 17.27 5.96
C GLY A 33 4.20 16.16 6.72
N ASN A 34 4.34 14.90 6.31
CA ASN A 34 3.69 13.76 6.94
C ASN A 34 4.27 13.50 8.34
N VAL A 35 5.60 13.61 8.51
CA VAL A 35 6.24 13.53 9.82
C VAL A 35 5.70 14.63 10.75
N GLY A 36 5.61 15.87 10.27
CA GLY A 36 5.08 16.98 11.06
C GLY A 36 3.60 16.82 11.46
N LYS A 37 2.76 16.29 10.58
CA LYS A 37 1.31 16.15 10.80
C LYS A 37 0.93 14.89 11.57
N HIS A 38 1.59 13.77 11.29
CA HIS A 38 1.18 12.45 11.73
C HIS A 38 2.22 11.73 12.58
N GLY A 39 3.45 12.25 12.68
CA GLY A 39 4.54 11.59 13.43
C GLY A 39 4.93 10.24 12.82
N VAL A 40 4.75 10.11 11.49
CA VAL A 40 5.04 8.91 10.72
C VAL A 40 5.99 9.27 9.61
N ASP A 41 7.15 8.63 9.61
CA ASP A 41 8.12 8.70 8.53
C ASP A 41 7.73 7.70 7.42
N PHE A 42 7.98 8.05 6.16
CA PHE A 42 7.62 7.20 5.04
C PHE A 42 8.48 5.95 4.90
N TRP A 43 9.71 5.93 5.42
CA TRP A 43 10.47 4.68 5.55
C TRP A 43 9.81 3.72 6.51
N GLU A 44 9.27 4.23 7.62
CA GLU A 44 8.51 3.38 8.52
C GLU A 44 7.19 2.94 7.87
N ALA A 45 6.46 3.84 7.22
CA ALA A 45 5.23 3.49 6.52
C ALA A 45 5.47 2.41 5.46
N ALA A 46 6.62 2.40 4.79
CA ALA A 46 6.98 1.37 3.83
C ALA A 46 7.07 -0.04 4.46
N THR A 47 7.40 -0.15 5.76
CA THR A 47 7.45 -1.45 6.44
C THR A 47 6.08 -2.10 6.63
N VAL A 48 4.97 -1.36 6.45
CA VAL A 48 3.62 -1.93 6.43
C VAL A 48 3.45 -2.94 5.30
N PHE A 49 4.15 -2.77 4.19
CA PHE A 49 4.09 -3.71 3.07
C PHE A 49 4.87 -5.00 3.33
N ASP A 50 5.68 -5.04 4.39
CA ASP A 50 6.36 -6.25 4.85
C ASP A 50 5.50 -7.05 5.86
N ASP A 51 4.37 -6.49 6.31
CA ASP A 51 3.45 -7.17 7.21
C ASP A 51 2.61 -8.22 6.47
N PRO A 52 2.74 -9.52 6.78
CA PRO A 52 1.97 -10.58 6.12
C PRO A 52 0.47 -10.52 6.44
N ALA A 53 0.08 -9.83 7.51
CA ALA A 53 -1.32 -9.60 7.87
C ALA A 53 -1.91 -8.34 7.22
N ALA A 54 -1.11 -7.53 6.51
CA ALA A 54 -1.56 -6.28 5.92
C ALA A 54 -2.76 -6.49 4.99
N GLU A 55 -3.68 -5.52 5.01
CA GLU A 55 -4.85 -5.50 4.15
C GLU A 55 -4.79 -4.30 3.21
N VAL A 56 -4.98 -4.56 1.91
CA VAL A 56 -5.01 -3.54 0.86
C VAL A 56 -6.44 -3.41 0.34
N GLU A 57 -6.96 -2.19 0.36
CA GLU A 57 -8.28 -1.85 -0.17
C GLU A 57 -8.18 -0.66 -1.14
N PHE A 58 -9.08 -0.59 -2.12
CA PHE A 58 -9.22 0.60 -2.96
C PHE A 58 -9.98 1.68 -2.17
N ALA A 59 -9.35 2.85 -1.98
CA ALA A 59 -9.92 3.91 -1.17
C ALA A 59 -9.72 5.29 -1.81
N PHE A 60 -10.71 6.15 -1.64
CA PHE A 60 -10.56 7.58 -1.94
C PHE A 60 -9.93 8.25 -0.73
N TRP A 61 -8.74 8.83 -0.91
CA TRP A 61 -8.14 9.64 0.15
C TRP A 61 -8.28 11.12 -0.17
N THR A 62 -8.68 11.89 0.84
CA THR A 62 -8.69 13.35 0.78
C THR A 62 -7.57 13.82 1.69
N ASP A 63 -6.51 14.37 1.10
CA ASP A 63 -5.56 15.17 1.86
C ASP A 63 -6.30 16.44 2.30
N TYR A 64 -6.62 16.56 3.58
CA TYR A 64 -7.38 17.71 4.08
C TYR A 64 -6.60 19.02 3.98
N ASP A 65 -5.28 18.96 3.77
CA ASP A 65 -4.37 20.10 3.81
C ASP A 65 -3.91 20.57 2.42
N GLU A 66 -4.00 19.72 1.40
CA GLU A 66 -3.88 20.17 0.00
C GLU A 66 -5.26 20.58 -0.49
N ALA A 67 -5.48 21.87 -0.65
CA ALA A 67 -6.70 22.45 -1.20
C ALA A 67 -7.22 21.66 -2.42
N ARG A 68 -8.23 20.81 -2.18
CA ARG A 68 -9.06 20.10 -3.18
C ARG A 68 -8.33 19.13 -4.14
N ASN A 69 -7.41 18.30 -3.68
CA ASN A 69 -7.02 17.11 -4.44
C ASN A 69 -7.49 15.82 -3.74
N ARG A 70 -8.69 15.35 -4.12
CA ARG A 70 -9.04 13.93 -3.88
C ARG A 70 -8.10 13.09 -4.72
N VAL A 71 -7.20 12.37 -4.08
CA VAL A 71 -6.37 11.39 -4.76
C VAL A 71 -7.11 10.07 -4.72
N VAL A 72 -7.45 9.55 -5.90
CA VAL A 72 -7.94 8.18 -6.03
C VAL A 72 -6.72 7.27 -5.92
N GLY A 73 -6.71 6.36 -4.96
CA GLY A 73 -5.56 5.48 -4.70
C GLY A 73 -5.94 4.19 -4.00
N GLN A 74 -4.93 3.52 -3.46
CA GLN A 74 -5.07 2.35 -2.61
C GLN A 74 -4.70 2.75 -1.18
N SER A 75 -5.27 2.05 -0.20
CA SER A 75 -4.86 2.14 1.19
C SER A 75 -4.45 0.78 1.71
N ALA A 76 -3.33 0.73 2.43
CA ALA A 76 -2.90 -0.43 3.19
C ALA A 76 -3.04 -0.16 4.68
N ILE A 77 -3.61 -1.09 5.44
CA ILE A 77 -3.50 -1.12 6.90
C ILE A 77 -2.64 -2.31 7.31
N GLY A 78 -1.66 -2.07 8.17
CA GLY A 78 -0.79 -3.12 8.68
C GLY A 78 0.13 -2.64 9.80
N GLN A 79 0.86 -3.58 10.36
CA GLN A 79 1.79 -3.36 11.45
C GLN A 79 3.19 -3.06 10.92
N THR A 80 3.83 -2.00 11.41
CA THR A 80 5.21 -1.67 11.07
C THR A 80 6.17 -2.63 11.77
N VAL A 81 7.41 -2.69 11.31
CA VAL A 81 8.49 -3.42 12.02
C VAL A 81 8.66 -2.91 13.47
N GLY A 82 8.33 -1.64 13.73
CA GLY A 82 8.30 -1.04 15.07
C GLY A 82 7.07 -1.39 15.91
N GLY A 83 6.15 -2.21 15.40
CA GLY A 83 4.93 -2.66 16.09
C GLY A 83 3.76 -1.66 16.06
N ARG A 84 3.86 -0.56 15.31
CA ARG A 84 2.77 0.42 15.17
C ARG A 84 1.82 0.00 14.05
N VAL A 85 0.51 0.07 14.28
CA VAL A 85 -0.47 -0.13 13.19
C VAL A 85 -0.72 1.18 12.49
N LEU A 86 -0.44 1.23 11.19
CA LEU A 86 -0.58 2.41 10.34
C LEU A 86 -1.60 2.18 9.22
N LEU A 87 -2.23 3.26 8.80
CA LEU A 87 -2.95 3.34 7.53
C LEU A 87 -2.10 4.15 6.54
N VAL A 88 -1.75 3.54 5.42
CA VAL A 88 -0.86 4.09 4.38
C VAL A 88 -1.64 4.27 3.09
N ALA A 89 -1.70 5.50 2.59
CA ALA A 89 -2.26 5.80 1.27
C ALA A 89 -1.15 5.78 0.22
N PHE A 90 -1.36 5.04 -0.86
CA PHE A 90 -0.35 4.83 -1.89
C PHE A 90 -0.95 4.62 -3.29
N THR A 91 -0.08 4.62 -4.30
CA THR A 91 -0.40 4.15 -5.65
C THR A 91 0.60 3.09 -6.06
N ASP A 92 0.10 1.92 -6.45
CA ASP A 92 0.89 0.90 -7.12
C ASP A 92 1.14 1.32 -8.57
N ARG A 93 2.42 1.44 -8.96
CA ARG A 93 2.86 1.76 -10.32
C ARG A 93 3.64 0.61 -10.96
N GLY A 94 3.49 -0.63 -10.46
CA GLY A 94 4.24 -1.80 -10.90
C GLY A 94 5.55 -1.91 -10.11
N PRO A 95 6.72 -1.55 -10.67
CA PRO A 95 7.98 -1.66 -9.94
C PRO A 95 8.11 -0.74 -8.72
N ILE A 96 7.22 0.26 -8.58
CA ILE A 96 7.31 1.28 -7.54
C ILE A 96 5.98 1.42 -6.81
N ILE A 97 6.04 1.43 -5.47
CA ILE A 97 4.95 1.92 -4.62
C ILE A 97 5.20 3.40 -4.33
N TRP A 98 4.29 4.25 -4.78
CA TRP A 98 4.35 5.67 -4.49
C TRP A 98 3.53 5.98 -3.23
N ILE A 99 4.21 6.22 -2.11
CA ILE A 99 3.56 6.58 -0.84
C ILE A 99 3.12 8.05 -0.93
N ILE A 100 1.87 8.29 -0.59
CA ILE A 100 1.23 9.61 -0.65
C ILE A 100 1.06 10.20 0.75
N SER A 101 0.64 9.36 1.70
CA SER A 101 0.36 9.75 3.10
C SER A 101 0.40 8.51 4.00
N ALA A 102 0.70 8.71 5.27
CA ALA A 102 0.66 7.65 6.27
C ALA A 102 0.31 8.23 7.65
N ARG A 103 -0.62 7.57 8.35
CA ARG A 103 -1.02 7.96 9.70
C ARG A 103 -1.16 6.75 10.63
N PRO A 104 -1.10 6.94 11.95
CA PRO A 104 -1.57 5.91 12.87
C PRO A 104 -2.99 5.48 12.52
N ALA A 105 -3.24 4.18 12.53
CA ALA A 105 -4.60 3.66 12.42
C ALA A 105 -5.44 4.17 13.59
N GLU A 106 -6.67 4.58 13.30
CA GLU A 106 -7.63 4.94 14.33
C GLU A 106 -7.97 3.73 15.20
N PRO A 107 -8.43 3.91 16.46
CA PRO A 107 -8.69 2.78 17.35
C PRO A 107 -9.62 1.72 16.76
N GLN A 108 -10.62 2.13 15.98
CA GLN A 108 -11.57 1.22 15.32
C GLN A 108 -10.92 0.47 14.15
N GLU A 109 -10.13 1.16 13.32
CA GLU A 109 -9.39 0.58 12.20
C GLU A 109 -8.37 -0.45 12.69
N ARG A 110 -7.59 -0.09 13.73
CA ARG A 110 -6.64 -0.99 14.37
C ARG A 110 -7.33 -2.25 14.87
N LYS A 111 -8.43 -2.09 15.62
CA LYS A 111 -9.17 -3.22 16.17
C LYS A 111 -9.68 -4.14 15.06
N LYS A 112 -10.23 -3.58 13.97
CA LYS A 112 -10.70 -4.34 12.81
C LYS A 112 -9.55 -5.15 12.20
N TYR A 113 -8.43 -4.50 11.93
CA TYR A 113 -7.21 -5.15 11.42
C TYR A 113 -6.73 -6.28 12.33
N GLU A 114 -6.63 -6.04 13.65
CA GLU A 114 -6.17 -7.06 14.60
C GLU A 114 -7.12 -8.26 14.68
N GLU A 115 -8.42 -8.03 14.64
CA GLU A 115 -9.43 -9.10 14.63
C GLU A 115 -9.34 -9.94 13.35
N GLN A 116 -9.20 -9.29 12.20
CA GLN A 116 -9.05 -9.96 10.91
C GLN A 116 -7.74 -10.76 10.84
N ALA A 117 -6.64 -10.16 11.30
CA ALA A 117 -5.33 -10.82 11.38
C ALA A 117 -5.39 -12.08 12.25
N ARG A 118 -6.01 -12.00 13.45
CA ARG A 118 -6.21 -13.15 14.34
C ARG A 118 -7.08 -14.25 13.70
N GLN A 119 -8.15 -13.87 13.00
CA GLN A 119 -9.01 -14.82 12.27
C GLN A 119 -8.26 -15.53 11.15
N ARG A 120 -7.28 -14.85 10.53
CA ARG A 120 -6.40 -15.39 9.49
C ARG A 120 -5.18 -16.15 10.06
N GLY A 121 -5.04 -16.21 11.39
CA GLY A 121 -3.98 -16.95 12.07
C GLY A 121 -2.66 -16.19 12.28
N PHE A 122 -2.67 -14.87 12.09
CA PHE A 122 -1.50 -14.02 12.35
C PHE A 122 -1.46 -13.54 13.80
N ILE A 123 -0.24 -13.38 14.32
CA ILE A 123 0.01 -12.72 15.60
C ILE A 123 0.37 -11.28 15.27
N VAL A 124 -0.42 -10.34 15.80
CA VAL A 124 -0.28 -8.90 15.61
C VAL A 124 -0.43 -8.17 16.93
#